data_AF-A0A9C9N2M6-F1
#
_entry.id   AF-A0A9C9N2M6-F1
#
_cell.length_a   1.000
_cell.length_b   1.000
_cell.length_c   1.000
_cell.angle_alpha   90.00
_cell.angle_beta   90.00
_cell.angle_gamma   90.00
#
_symmetry.space_group_name_H-M   'P 1'
#
loop_
_entity.id
_entity.type
_entity.pdbx_description
1 polymer ?
#
loop_
_entity_poly.entity_id
_entity_poly.type
_entity_poly.pdbx_seq_one_letter_code
_entity_poly.pdbx_strand_id
1 'polypeptide(L)'
;MPTIPPLVIKKLYVPGSLCCEESGFSLLIKNTIAPATITAFTGLDVDQQPVDPTRVTLILSEHEQRALSEVTAATPIPFPINALIRLRVSEHSLAPGPHDLALHFTLQEIGPLDLPISDTLT
;
A
#
# COMPACT_ATOMS: atom_id res chain seq x y z
N MET A 1 16.06 -16.80 -8.25
CA MET A 1 14.67 -16.33 -8.09
C MET A 1 14.49 -15.10 -8.98
N PRO A 2 13.41 -14.98 -9.76
CA PRO A 2 13.19 -13.77 -10.55
C PRO A 2 12.97 -12.59 -9.59
N THR A 3 13.92 -11.65 -9.59
CA THR A 3 13.82 -10.43 -8.77
C THR A 3 13.14 -9.36 -9.60
N ILE A 4 11.99 -8.84 -9.15
CA ILE A 4 11.42 -7.64 -9.79
C ILE A 4 12.34 -6.45 -9.49
N PRO A 5 12.78 -5.69 -10.50
CA PRO A 5 13.58 -4.50 -10.25
C PRO A 5 12.81 -3.47 -9.42
N PRO A 6 13.44 -2.82 -8.43
CA PRO A 6 12.78 -1.82 -7.57
C PRO A 6 12.10 -0.69 -8.36
N LEU A 7 12.69 -0.33 -9.50
CA LEU A 7 12.18 0.71 -10.40
C LEU A 7 10.78 0.36 -10.96
N VAL A 8 10.49 -0.93 -11.14
CA VAL A 8 9.20 -1.38 -11.66
C VAL A 8 8.17 -1.38 -10.54
N ILE A 9 8.55 -1.78 -9.32
CA ILE A 9 7.67 -1.79 -8.13
C ILE A 9 7.14 -0.39 -7.85
N LYS A 10 8.00 0.64 -7.94
CA LYS A 10 7.60 2.06 -7.78
C LYS A 10 6.44 2.50 -8.68
N LYS A 11 6.20 1.82 -9.81
CA LYS A 11 5.06 2.11 -10.71
C LYS A 11 3.70 1.65 -10.18
N LEU A 12 3.68 0.88 -9.08
CA LEU A 12 2.43 0.54 -8.38
C LEU A 12 1.84 1.74 -7.66
N TYR A 13 2.66 2.73 -7.32
CA TYR A 13 2.19 3.95 -6.68
C TYR A 13 1.59 4.91 -7.69
N VAL A 14 0.48 5.57 -7.33
CA VAL A 14 -0.09 6.68 -8.10
C VAL A 14 0.51 7.99 -7.57
N PRO A 15 1.41 8.67 -8.32
CA PRO A 15 2.02 9.91 -7.86
C PRO A 15 0.98 11.01 -7.65
N GLY A 16 1.10 11.78 -6.56
CA GLY A 16 0.16 12.83 -6.20
C GLY A 16 -1.17 12.31 -5.64
N SER A 17 -1.23 11.03 -5.28
CA SER A 17 -2.42 10.43 -4.67
C SER A 17 -2.44 10.52 -3.15
N LEU A 18 -1.31 10.89 -2.55
CA LEU A 18 -1.19 11.11 -1.11
C LEU A 18 -2.02 12.34 -0.72
N CYS A 19 -3.01 12.13 0.13
CA CYS A 19 -3.89 13.17 0.65
C CYS A 19 -3.90 13.09 2.17
N CYS A 20 -3.75 14.22 2.86
CA CYS A 20 -4.04 14.29 4.29
C CYS A 20 -5.54 14.17 4.52
N GLU A 21 -5.92 13.42 5.55
CA GLU A 21 -7.29 13.28 6.03
C GLU A 21 -7.35 13.88 7.44
N GLU A 22 -8.55 14.23 7.92
CA GLU A 22 -8.74 14.89 9.23
C GLU A 22 -8.09 14.14 10.40
N SER A 23 -7.94 12.82 10.29
CA SER A 23 -7.29 11.97 11.30
C SER A 23 -6.33 10.98 10.66
N GLY A 24 -5.60 11.40 9.62
CA GLY A 24 -4.50 10.61 9.07
C GLY A 24 -4.13 10.98 7.64
N PHE A 25 -3.95 9.99 6.78
CA PHE A 25 -3.73 10.19 5.35
C PHE A 25 -4.31 9.04 4.53
N SER A 26 -4.56 9.29 3.25
CA SER A 26 -4.89 8.25 2.29
C SER A 26 -3.99 8.33 1.07
N LEU A 27 -3.74 7.19 0.43
CA LEU A 27 -2.95 7.08 -0.79
C LEU A 27 -3.54 6.02 -1.70
N LEU A 28 -3.20 6.07 -2.98
CA LEU A 28 -3.68 5.11 -3.97
C LEU A 28 -2.53 4.33 -4.57
N ILE A 29 -2.68 3.01 -4.57
CA ILE A 29 -1.84 2.10 -5.34
C ILE A 29 -2.67 1.52 -6.49
N LYS A 30 -2.07 1.47 -7.68
CA LYS A 30 -2.65 0.87 -8.86
C LYS A 30 -1.71 -0.17 -9.42
N ASN A 31 -2.20 -1.38 -9.64
CA ASN A 31 -1.39 -2.39 -10.29
C ASN A 31 -1.21 -2.06 -11.77
N THR A 32 0.03 -1.78 -12.18
CA THR A 32 0.40 -1.52 -13.58
C THR A 32 1.43 -2.52 -14.11
N ILE A 33 1.85 -3.50 -13.29
CA ILE A 33 2.95 -4.41 -13.60
C ILE A 33 2.42 -5.72 -14.18
N ALA A 34 1.74 -6.51 -13.36
CA ALA A 34 1.31 -7.88 -13.67
C ALA A 34 0.20 -8.32 -12.72
N PRO A 35 -0.75 -9.17 -13.15
CA PRO A 35 -1.81 -9.64 -12.27
C PRO A 35 -1.20 -10.47 -11.15
N ALA A 36 -1.55 -10.16 -9.90
CA ALA A 36 -1.03 -10.85 -8.74
C ALA A 36 -2.06 -10.92 -7.60
N THR A 37 -1.73 -11.67 -6.57
CA THR A 37 -2.61 -11.91 -5.42
C THR A 37 -1.88 -11.58 -4.14
N ILE A 38 -2.37 -10.59 -3.40
CA ILE A 38 -1.77 -10.19 -2.13
C ILE A 38 -2.26 -11.15 -1.04
N THR A 39 -1.34 -11.90 -0.45
CA THR A 39 -1.65 -12.89 0.58
C THR A 39 -1.32 -12.42 1.98
N ALA A 40 -0.52 -11.37 2.14
CA ALA A 40 -0.25 -10.80 3.45
C ALA A 40 0.30 -9.38 3.30
N PHE A 41 0.05 -8.54 4.29
CA PHE A 41 0.82 -7.31 4.49
C PHE A 41 1.69 -7.48 5.73
N THR A 42 2.98 -7.24 5.57
CA THR A 42 3.98 -7.39 6.63
C THR A 42 4.07 -6.12 7.48
N GLY A 43 3.78 -4.96 6.88
CA GLY A 43 3.82 -3.68 7.56
C GLY A 43 3.78 -2.48 6.62
N LEU A 44 3.71 -1.30 7.20
CA LEU A 44 3.84 -0.02 6.52
C LEU A 44 4.78 0.85 7.34
N ASP A 45 5.86 1.32 6.74
CA ASP A 45 6.74 2.33 7.31
C ASP A 45 6.45 3.68 6.68
N VAL A 46 6.46 4.73 7.49
CA VAL A 46 6.21 6.12 7.10
C VAL A 46 7.32 6.97 7.71
N ASP A 47 8.12 7.65 6.89
CA ASP A 47 9.29 8.41 7.31
C ASP A 47 10.24 7.62 8.23
N GLN A 48 10.44 6.34 7.89
CA GLN A 48 11.20 5.35 8.68
C GLN A 48 10.61 5.01 10.05
N GLN A 49 9.33 5.32 10.26
CA GLN A 49 8.59 4.92 11.46
C GLN A 49 7.55 3.84 11.10
N PRO A 50 7.58 2.68 11.76
CA PRO A 50 6.60 1.63 11.52
C PRO A 50 5.22 2.09 12.01
N VAL A 51 4.23 1.94 11.14
CA VAL A 51 2.81 2.22 11.42
C VAL A 51 2.12 0.92 11.82
N ASP A 52 1.25 1.02 12.83
CA ASP A 52 0.47 -0.12 13.28
C ASP A 52 -0.48 -0.60 12.16
N PRO A 53 -0.40 -1.88 11.73
CA PRO A 53 -1.25 -2.42 10.68
C PRO A 53 -2.75 -2.37 11.02
N THR A 54 -3.12 -2.33 12.31
CA THR A 54 -4.52 -2.19 12.74
C THR A 54 -5.11 -0.81 12.41
N ARG A 55 -4.25 0.19 12.20
CA ARG A 55 -4.63 1.55 11.82
C ARG A 55 -4.72 1.76 10.31
N VAL A 56 -4.37 0.74 9.54
CA VAL A 56 -4.37 0.80 8.08
C VAL A 56 -5.59 0.06 7.54
N THR A 57 -6.44 0.78 6.83
CA THR A 57 -7.62 0.25 6.14
C THR A 57 -7.38 0.26 4.64
N LEU A 58 -7.59 -0.89 4.01
CA LEU A 58 -7.55 -1.09 2.57
C LEU A 58 -8.98 -0.95 2.04
N ILE A 59 -9.18 -0.03 1.11
CA ILE A 59 -10.44 0.20 0.42
C ILE A 59 -10.26 -0.32 -1.00
N LEU A 60 -10.84 -1.49 -1.28
CA LEU A 60 -10.79 -2.17 -2.58
C LEU A 60 -11.89 -1.65 -3.51
N SER A 61 -13.05 -1.32 -2.93
CA SER A 61 -14.18 -0.69 -3.61
C SER A 61 -15.06 0.04 -2.60
N GLU A 62 -16.08 0.78 -3.04
CA GLU A 62 -16.99 1.51 -2.14
C GLU A 62 -17.67 0.62 -1.09
N HIS A 63 -17.86 -0.67 -1.40
CA HIS A 63 -18.53 -1.64 -0.54
C HIS A 63 -17.56 -2.64 0.10
N GLU A 64 -16.27 -2.56 -0.19
CA GLU A 64 -15.28 -3.53 0.26
C GLU A 64 -14.08 -2.83 0.91
N GLN A 65 -14.07 -2.87 2.24
CA GLN A 65 -13.01 -2.36 3.08
C GLN A 65 -12.51 -3.49 3.97
N ARG A 66 -11.19 -3.56 4.13
CA ARG A 66 -10.49 -4.59 4.92
C ARG A 66 -9.44 -3.91 5.76
N ALA A 67 -9.27 -4.33 7.01
CA ALA A 67 -8.07 -3.94 7.73
C ALA A 67 -6.85 -4.63 7.13
N LEU A 68 -5.70 -3.97 7.16
CA LEU A 68 -4.45 -4.53 6.63
C LEU A 68 -4.08 -5.84 7.36
N SER A 69 -4.46 -5.97 8.64
CA SER A 69 -4.33 -7.20 9.44
C SER A 69 -5.27 -8.34 9.05
N GLU A 70 -6.36 -8.09 8.32
CA GLU A 70 -7.30 -9.12 7.87
C GLU A 70 -6.85 -9.84 6.60
N VAL A 71 -5.82 -9.32 5.93
CA VAL A 71 -5.29 -9.87 4.70
C VAL A 71 -4.31 -10.98 5.03
N THR A 72 -4.72 -12.21 4.77
CA THR A 72 -3.93 -13.41 5.05
C THR A 72 -3.99 -14.38 3.89
N ALA A 73 -3.18 -15.44 3.92
CA ALA A 73 -3.22 -16.48 2.88
C ALA A 73 -4.59 -17.19 2.81
N ALA A 74 -5.39 -17.12 3.87
CA ALA A 74 -6.78 -17.62 3.88
C ALA A 74 -7.77 -16.63 3.26
N THR A 75 -7.44 -15.33 3.25
CA THR A 75 -8.26 -14.22 2.77
C THR A 75 -7.46 -13.32 1.83
N PRO A 76 -6.94 -13.87 0.71
CA PRO A 76 -6.11 -13.10 -0.20
C PRO A 76 -6.92 -12.00 -0.90
N ILE A 77 -6.23 -10.92 -1.26
CA ILE A 77 -6.79 -9.84 -2.07
C ILE A 77 -6.32 -10.02 -3.52
N PRO A 78 -7.24 -10.19 -4.48
CA PRO A 78 -6.88 -10.19 -5.88
C PRO A 78 -6.44 -8.78 -6.29
N PHE A 79 -5.24 -8.67 -6.87
CA PHE A 79 -4.68 -7.43 -7.38
C PHE A 79 -4.41 -7.58 -8.89
N PRO A 80 -5.45 -7.66 -9.75
CA PRO A 80 -5.28 -7.75 -11.19
C PRO A 80 -4.68 -6.46 -11.77
N ILE A 81 -4.19 -6.50 -13.02
CA ILE A 81 -3.73 -5.29 -13.72
C ILE A 81 -4.89 -4.28 -13.77
N ASN A 82 -4.57 -3.00 -13.55
CA ASN A 82 -5.49 -1.88 -13.41
C ASN A 82 -6.35 -1.87 -12.13
N ALA A 83 -6.20 -2.85 -11.24
CA ALA A 83 -6.81 -2.76 -9.91
C ALA A 83 -6.25 -1.56 -9.16
N LEU A 84 -7.12 -0.87 -8.46
CA LEU A 84 -6.82 0.33 -7.71
C LEU A 84 -7.27 0.10 -6.27
N ILE A 85 -6.33 0.21 -5.34
CA ILE A 85 -6.55 0.02 -3.91
C ILE A 85 -6.21 1.34 -3.25
N ARG A 86 -7.15 1.86 -2.47
CA ARG A 86 -6.89 3.04 -1.63
C ARG A 86 -6.48 2.55 -0.24
N LEU A 87 -5.31 2.95 0.20
CA LEU A 87 -4.86 2.74 1.57
C LEU A 87 -5.24 3.97 2.37
N ARG A 88 -5.94 3.79 3.48
CA ARG A 88 -6.25 4.83 4.44
C ARG A 88 -5.57 4.50 5.76
N VAL A 89 -4.72 5.39 6.24
CA VAL A 89 -4.07 5.27 7.53
C VAL A 89 -4.75 6.23 8.47
N SER A 90 -5.26 5.73 9.59
CA SER A 90 -5.89 6.52 10.65
C SER A 90 -4.92 6.73 11.82
N GLU A 91 -5.13 7.78 12.60
CA GLU A 91 -4.31 8.16 13.77
C GLU A 91 -2.82 8.39 13.45
N HIS A 92 -2.51 8.76 12.20
CA HIS A 92 -1.15 9.09 11.76
C HIS A 92 -1.18 10.31 10.86
N SER A 93 -1.03 11.50 11.43
CA SER A 93 -1.08 12.75 10.66
C SER A 93 0.29 13.04 10.04
N LEU A 94 0.32 13.23 8.73
CA LEU A 94 1.51 13.66 8.00
C LEU A 94 1.57 15.19 7.97
N ALA A 95 2.76 15.74 8.20
CA ALA A 95 3.00 17.16 7.97
C ALA A 95 2.91 17.48 6.47
N PRO A 96 2.70 18.73 6.06
CA PRO A 96 2.96 19.12 4.67
C PRO A 96 4.48 19.02 4.39
N GLY A 97 4.86 18.33 3.32
CA GLY A 97 6.25 18.09 2.96
C GLY A 97 6.49 16.80 2.18
N PRO A 98 7.76 16.51 1.84
CA PRO A 98 8.15 15.23 1.25
C PRO A 98 8.06 14.11 2.29
N HIS A 99 7.40 13.02 1.92
CA HIS A 99 7.25 11.82 2.74
C HIS A 99 7.72 10.59 2.00
N ASP A 100 8.44 9.73 2.71
CA ASP A 100 8.89 8.44 2.21
C ASP A 100 8.15 7.33 2.96
N LEU A 101 7.35 6.56 2.24
CA LEU A 101 6.62 5.42 2.77
C LEU A 101 7.17 4.13 2.19
N ALA A 102 7.18 3.05 2.96
CA ALA A 102 7.53 1.72 2.48
C ALA A 102 6.43 0.74 2.88
N LEU A 103 5.69 0.24 1.89
CA LEU A 103 4.65 -0.75 2.11
C LEU A 103 5.21 -2.16 1.89
N HIS A 104 5.16 -3.00 2.91
CA HIS A 104 5.68 -4.35 2.89
C HIS A 104 4.52 -5.34 2.74
N PHE A 105 4.54 -6.14 1.67
CA PHE A 105 3.49 -7.14 1.41
C PHE A 105 4.05 -8.39 0.74
N THR A 106 3.25 -9.46 0.74
CA THR A 106 3.59 -10.73 0.12
C THR A 106 2.58 -11.04 -0.97
N LEU A 107 3.09 -11.31 -2.16
CA LEU A 107 2.31 -11.83 -3.28
C LEU A 107 2.44 -13.35 -3.34
N GLN A 108 1.37 -14.05 -3.71
CA GLN A 108 1.38 -15.50 -3.88
C GLN A 108 2.36 -15.95 -4.97
N GLU A 109 2.45 -15.18 -6.05
CA GLU A 109 3.14 -15.52 -7.28
C GLU A 109 4.64 -15.20 -7.23
N ILE A 110 5.04 -14.25 -6.38
CA ILE A 110 6.41 -13.70 -6.32
C ILE A 110 7.03 -13.88 -4.93
N GLY A 111 6.23 -13.75 -3.87
CA GLY A 111 6.70 -13.74 -2.48
C GLY A 111 6.72 -12.32 -1.88
N PRO A 112 7.53 -12.10 -0.83
CA PRO A 112 7.62 -10.82 -0.14
C PRO A 112 8.21 -9.73 -1.04
N LEU A 113 7.60 -8.56 -1.00
CA LEU A 113 7.89 -7.38 -1.82
C LEU A 113 7.75 -6.13 -0.96
N ASP A 114 8.65 -5.19 -1.23
CA ASP A 114 8.67 -3.88 -0.59
C ASP A 114 8.36 -2.84 -1.66
N LEU A 115 7.31 -2.07 -1.44
CA LEU A 115 6.90 -0.96 -2.29
C LEU A 115 7.35 0.35 -1.66
N PRO A 116 8.51 0.90 -2.08
CA PRO A 116 8.90 2.25 -1.71
C PRO A 116 8.03 3.26 -2.46
N ILE A 117 7.44 4.18 -1.71
CA ILE A 117 6.58 5.27 -2.15
C ILE A 117 7.26 6.56 -1.69
N SER A 118 7.47 7.49 -2.61
CA SER A 118 7.95 8.82 -2.27
C SER A 118 6.98 9.81 -2.87
N ASP A 119 6.31 10.60 -2.03
CA ASP A 119 5.39 11.64 -2.48
C ASP A 119 5.52 12.90 -1.63
N THR A 120 5.04 14.03 -2.14
CA THR A 120 5.05 15.31 -1.42
C THR A 120 3.62 15.71 -1.11
N LEU A 121 3.29 15.77 0.17
CA LEU A 121 2.02 16.28 0.66
C LEU A 121 2.06 17.81 0.59
N THR A 122 1.21 18.40 -0.25
CA THR A 122 1.13 19.86 -0.46
C THR A 122 0.14 20.53 0.47
#